data_AF-A0A960L148-F1
#
_entry.id   AF-A0A960L148-F1
#
_cell.length_a   1.000
_cell.length_b   1.000
_cell.length_c   1.000
_cell.angle_alpha   90.00
_cell.angle_beta   90.00
_cell.angle_gamma   90.00
#
_symmetry.space_group_name_H-M   'P 1'
#
loop_
_entity.id
_entity.type
_entity.pdbx_description
1 polymer ?
#
loop_
_entity_poly.entity_id
_entity_poly.type
_entity_poly.pdbx_seq_one_letter_code
_entity_poly.pdbx_strand_id
1 'polypeptide(L)'
;MTRSAARIGAIFYALWGLLHIAGGLSLLHSAMAGSSAFLAAQSGNPHLSNSGPMDASSWTFAFFAFLLAGIGLISLIIAITGNWKNYKSGYWVNFGLVFLADLGLVLFLVLPGVLTWSNAWPGPLLFLPAFGFSTWARLNSR
;
A
#
# COMPACT_ATOMS: atom_id res chain seq x y z
N MET A 1 -28.38 -3.57 -3.37
CA MET A 1 -27.14 -4.35 -3.54
C MET A 1 -25.93 -3.48 -3.91
N THR A 2 -26.08 -2.51 -4.83
CA THR A 2 -25.02 -1.57 -5.24
C THR A 2 -24.36 -0.81 -4.09
N ARG A 3 -25.16 -0.30 -3.14
CA ARG A 3 -24.67 0.40 -1.94
C ARG A 3 -23.82 -0.50 -1.05
N SER A 4 -24.21 -1.77 -0.89
CA SER A 4 -23.44 -2.74 -0.09
C SER A 4 -22.11 -3.07 -0.77
N ALA A 5 -22.12 -3.30 -2.08
CA ALA A 5 -20.89 -3.53 -2.84
C ALA A 5 -19.92 -2.34 -2.75
N ALA A 6 -20.41 -1.10 -2.88
CA ALA A 6 -19.58 0.10 -2.72
C ALA A 6 -18.90 0.17 -1.34
N ARG A 7 -19.65 -0.14 -0.28
CA ARG A 7 -19.12 -0.17 1.10
C ARG A 7 -18.11 -1.28 1.31
N ILE A 8 -18.35 -2.47 0.78
CA ILE A 8 -17.39 -3.57 0.85
C ILE A 8 -16.09 -3.18 0.16
N GLY A 9 -16.16 -2.62 -1.06
CA GLY A 9 -14.98 -2.14 -1.77
C GLY A 9 -14.24 -1.03 -1.00
N ALA A 10 -14.98 -0.11 -0.40
CA ALA A 10 -14.42 0.93 0.46
C ALA A 10 -13.71 0.37 1.71
N ILE A 11 -14.27 -0.66 2.35
CA ILE A 11 -13.63 -1.34 3.49
C ILE A 11 -12.28 -1.92 3.07
N PHE A 12 -12.21 -2.62 1.94
CA PHE A 12 -10.96 -3.18 1.46
C PHE A 12 -9.92 -2.11 1.11
N TYR A 13 -10.32 -1.00 0.47
CA TYR A 13 -9.41 0.14 0.26
C TYR A 13 -8.95 0.78 1.59
N ALA A 14 -9.84 0.90 2.57
CA ALA A 14 -9.49 1.42 3.89
C ALA A 14 -8.50 0.50 4.61
N LEU A 15 -8.71 -0.81 4.57
CA LEU A 15 -7.79 -1.81 5.11
C LEU A 15 -6.43 -1.76 4.40
N TRP A 16 -6.43 -1.60 3.07
CA TRP A 16 -5.19 -1.41 2.31
C TRP A 16 -4.46 -0.16 2.78
N GLY A 17 -5.18 0.94 3.00
CA GLY A 17 -4.63 2.20 3.51
C GLY A 17 -4.00 2.02 4.90
N LEU A 18 -4.71 1.38 5.83
CA LEU A 18 -4.23 1.11 7.18
C LEU A 18 -2.97 0.21 7.19
N LEU A 19 -2.96 -0.83 6.36
CA LEU A 19 -1.80 -1.71 6.19
C LEU A 19 -0.56 -0.91 5.78
N HIS A 20 -0.69 0.00 4.81
CA HIS A 20 0.44 0.76 4.27
C HIS A 20 0.86 1.93 5.16
N ILE A 21 -0.06 2.49 5.96
CA ILE A 21 0.31 3.41 7.05
C ILE A 21 1.18 2.66 8.05
N ALA A 22 0.73 1.49 8.54
CA ALA A 22 1.49 0.70 9.51
C ALA A 22 2.85 0.27 8.93
N GLY A 23 2.86 -0.35 7.75
CA GLY A 23 4.08 -0.81 7.09
C GLY A 23 5.05 0.34 6.76
N GLY A 24 4.53 1.45 6.21
CA GLY A 24 5.33 2.63 5.89
C GLY A 24 5.94 3.28 7.14
N LEU A 25 5.20 3.37 8.24
CA LEU A 25 5.73 3.89 9.51
C LEU A 25 6.76 2.95 10.15
N SER A 26 6.57 1.63 10.08
CA SER A 26 7.57 0.66 10.54
C SER A 26 8.86 0.72 9.72
N LEU A 27 8.75 0.86 8.40
CA LEU A 27 9.89 1.06 7.50
C LEU A 27 10.61 2.39 7.80
N LEU A 28 9.85 3.48 7.98
CA LEU A 28 10.39 4.80 8.28
C LEU A 28 11.12 4.80 9.62
N HIS A 29 10.54 4.21 10.66
CA HIS A 29 11.16 4.09 11.97
C HIS A 29 12.50 3.33 11.90
N SER A 30 12.53 2.22 11.15
CA SER A 30 13.76 1.44 10.95
C SER A 30 14.82 2.25 10.22
N ALA A 31 14.43 2.93 9.13
CA ALA A 31 15.31 3.74 8.32
C ALA A 31 15.93 4.90 9.11
N MET A 32 15.12 5.59 9.92
CA MET A 32 15.59 6.68 10.79
C MET A 32 16.50 6.20 11.92
N ALA A 33 16.39 4.92 12.31
CA ALA A 33 17.33 4.29 13.24
C ALA A 33 18.65 3.85 12.56
N GLY A 34 18.87 4.20 11.29
CA GLY A 34 20.04 3.78 10.52
C GLY A 34 20.09 2.27 10.27
N SER A 35 18.92 1.62 10.27
CA SER A 35 18.78 0.17 10.20
C SER A 35 17.87 -0.25 9.05
N SER A 36 18.31 -1.24 8.29
CA SER A 36 17.48 -1.92 7.30
C SER A 36 16.89 -3.23 7.83
N ALA A 37 16.94 -3.46 9.16
CA ALA A 37 16.52 -4.71 9.81
C ALA A 37 15.07 -5.12 9.51
N PHE A 38 14.13 -4.17 9.42
CA PHE A 38 12.75 -4.51 9.05
C PHE A 38 12.66 -5.01 7.60
N LEU A 39 13.40 -4.41 6.68
CA LEU A 39 13.48 -4.89 5.30
C LEU A 39 14.25 -6.22 5.21
N ALA A 40 15.29 -6.41 6.02
CA ALA A 40 15.99 -7.69 6.15
C ALA A 40 15.05 -8.82 6.61
N ALA A 41 14.21 -8.54 7.61
CA ALA A 41 13.21 -9.49 8.10
C ALA A 41 12.16 -9.81 7.03
N GLN A 42 11.72 -8.81 6.27
CA GLN A 42 10.76 -8.96 5.19
C GLN A 42 11.35 -9.65 3.95
N SER A 43 12.64 -9.49 3.69
CA SER A 43 13.33 -10.09 2.54
C SER A 43 13.84 -11.50 2.79
N GLY A 44 14.09 -11.86 4.06
CA GLY A 44 14.84 -13.06 4.42
C GLY A 44 16.32 -12.99 4.05
N ASN A 45 16.83 -11.82 3.63
CA ASN A 45 18.22 -11.63 3.23
C ASN A 45 19.03 -10.97 4.37
N PRO A 46 19.92 -11.71 5.06
CA PRO A 46 20.69 -11.18 6.18
C PRO A 46 21.70 -10.09 5.75
N HIS A 47 22.06 -10.01 4.47
CA HIS A 47 22.95 -8.95 3.96
C HIS A 47 22.30 -7.55 3.98
N LEU A 48 20.97 -7.47 4.13
CA LEU A 48 20.22 -6.23 4.32
C LEU A 48 20.12 -5.81 5.80
N SER A 49 20.84 -6.45 6.73
CA SER A 49 20.77 -6.14 8.17
C SER A 49 21.83 -5.12 8.64
N ASN A 50 22.51 -4.46 7.71
CA ASN A 50 23.58 -3.52 8.05
C ASN A 50 23.03 -2.31 8.81
N SER A 51 23.63 -2.06 9.98
CA SER A 51 23.46 -0.83 10.75
C SER A 51 24.67 0.08 10.53
N GLY A 52 24.41 1.35 10.25
CA GLY A 52 25.46 2.33 9.97
C GLY A 52 24.93 3.77 9.97
N PRO A 53 25.81 4.77 9.82
CA PRO A 53 25.40 6.16 9.65
C PRO A 53 24.43 6.29 8.47
N MET A 54 23.39 7.14 8.61
CA MET A 54 22.45 7.38 7.51
C MET A 54 23.16 8.01 6.32
N ASP A 55 23.34 7.24 5.26
CA ASP A 55 23.82 7.69 3.96
C ASP A 55 22.66 8.17 3.07
N ALA A 56 22.97 8.71 1.89
CA ALA A 56 21.96 9.18 0.94
C ALA A 56 20.95 8.08 0.54
N SER A 57 21.40 6.82 0.48
CA SER A 57 20.57 5.65 0.20
C SER A 57 19.53 5.42 1.31
N SER A 58 19.96 5.49 2.57
CA SER A 58 19.10 5.36 3.75
C SER A 58 18.05 6.47 3.83
N TRP A 59 18.44 7.71 3.50
CA TRP A 59 17.49 8.84 3.41
C TRP A 59 16.47 8.67 2.29
N THR A 60 16.92 8.16 1.14
CA THR A 60 16.01 7.85 0.02
C THR A 60 14.99 6.80 0.42
N PHE A 61 15.43 5.74 1.12
CA PHE A 61 14.54 4.71 1.62
C PHE A 61 13.54 5.25 2.66
N ALA A 62 14.00 6.08 3.60
CA ALA A 62 13.11 6.76 4.55
C ALA A 62 12.06 7.61 3.85
N PHE A 63 12.44 8.34 2.80
CA PHE A 63 11.52 9.13 2.00
C PHE A 63 10.44 8.26 1.32
N PHE A 64 10.81 7.14 0.69
CA PHE A 64 9.84 6.22 0.11
C PHE A 64 8.93 5.57 1.16
N ALA A 65 9.44 5.24 2.34
CA ALA A 65 8.65 4.74 3.45
C ALA A 65 7.60 5.76 3.93
N PHE A 66 8.00 7.03 4.03
CA PHE A 66 7.09 8.14 4.33
C PHE A 66 6.02 8.31 3.23
N LEU A 67 6.41 8.28 1.95
CA LEU A 67 5.47 8.35 0.84
C LEU A 67 4.48 7.19 0.86
N LEU A 68 4.91 5.98 1.19
CA LEU A 68 4.03 4.82 1.29
C LEU A 68 2.96 5.01 2.38
N ALA A 69 3.36 5.51 3.55
CA ALA A 69 2.42 5.84 4.61
C ALA A 69 1.45 6.96 4.18
N GLY A 70 1.95 7.98 3.48
CA GLY A 70 1.13 9.06 2.92
C GLY A 70 0.10 8.58 1.90
N ILE A 71 0.51 7.70 0.98
CA ILE A 71 -0.38 7.04 0.02
C ILE A 71 -1.44 6.21 0.75
N GLY A 72 -1.05 5.47 1.78
CA GLY A 72 -1.98 4.72 2.63
C GLY A 72 -3.04 5.62 3.28
N LEU A 73 -2.62 6.76 3.83
CA LEU A 73 -3.52 7.76 4.43
C LEU A 73 -4.48 8.37 3.39
N ILE A 74 -3.97 8.76 2.22
CA ILE A 74 -4.81 9.29 1.14
C ILE A 74 -5.84 8.24 0.71
N SER A 75 -5.41 7.00 0.50
CA SER A 75 -6.30 5.89 0.12
C SER A 75 -7.41 5.68 1.13
N LEU A 76 -7.09 5.72 2.43
CA LEU A 76 -8.06 5.63 3.52
C LEU A 76 -9.08 6.78 3.49
N ILE A 77 -8.63 8.02 3.33
CA ILE A 77 -9.51 9.20 3.27
C ILE A 77 -10.46 9.08 2.08
N ILE A 78 -9.95 8.73 0.89
CA ILE A 78 -10.75 8.59 -0.33
C ILE A 78 -11.72 7.39 -0.20
N ALA A 79 -11.30 6.31 0.47
CA ALA A 79 -12.16 5.17 0.73
C ALA A 79 -13.41 5.57 1.54
N ILE A 80 -13.21 6.33 2.62
CA ILE A 80 -14.28 6.77 3.53
C ILE A 80 -15.15 7.87 2.89
N THR A 81 -14.54 8.87 2.26
CA THR A 81 -15.25 10.05 1.76
C THR A 81 -15.85 9.85 0.36
N GLY A 82 -15.21 9.03 -0.47
CA GLY A 82 -15.53 8.81 -1.88
C GLY A 82 -16.08 7.42 -2.18
N ASN A 83 -15.27 6.36 -2.03
CA ASN A 83 -15.69 5.00 -2.39
C ASN A 83 -16.93 4.54 -1.60
N TRP A 84 -17.01 4.90 -0.31
CA TRP A 84 -18.17 4.58 0.54
C TRP A 84 -19.50 5.11 0.00
N LYS A 85 -19.44 6.28 -0.66
CA LYS A 85 -20.59 6.95 -1.30
C LYS A 85 -20.71 6.60 -2.79
N ASN A 86 -19.85 5.71 -3.30
CA ASN A 86 -19.77 5.31 -4.70
C ASN A 86 -19.52 6.49 -5.67
N TYR A 87 -18.76 7.50 -5.26
CA TYR A 87 -18.44 8.63 -6.14
C TYR A 87 -17.48 8.22 -7.25
N LYS A 88 -17.72 8.74 -8.47
CA LYS A 88 -16.89 8.45 -9.66
C LYS A 88 -15.43 8.87 -9.45
N SER A 89 -15.19 10.01 -8.83
CA SER A 89 -13.84 10.49 -8.50
C SER A 89 -13.13 9.56 -7.51
N GLY A 90 -13.80 9.18 -6.41
CA GLY A 90 -13.24 8.25 -5.43
C GLY A 90 -12.86 6.89 -6.03
N TYR A 91 -13.70 6.35 -6.92
CA TYR A 91 -13.39 5.13 -7.67
C TYR A 91 -12.08 5.23 -8.45
N TRP A 92 -11.93 6.24 -9.32
CA TRP A 92 -10.76 6.36 -10.19
C TRP A 92 -9.49 6.73 -9.42
N VAL A 93 -9.60 7.60 -8.42
CA VAL A 93 -8.46 8.02 -7.60
C VAL A 93 -7.92 6.83 -6.81
N ASN A 94 -8.76 6.10 -6.07
CA ASN A 94 -8.28 4.95 -5.29
C ASN A 94 -7.78 3.80 -6.17
N PHE A 95 -8.45 3.52 -7.28
CA PHE A 95 -7.96 2.52 -8.23
C PHE A 95 -6.56 2.89 -8.74
N GLY A 96 -6.39 4.09 -9.29
CA GLY A 96 -5.11 4.51 -9.86
C GLY A 96 -3.99 4.55 -8.82
N LEU A 97 -4.27 5.14 -7.65
CA LEU A 97 -3.29 5.27 -6.58
C LEU A 97 -2.79 3.91 -6.06
N VAL A 98 -3.72 3.02 -5.74
CA VAL A 98 -3.41 1.71 -5.16
C VAL A 98 -2.79 0.79 -6.19
N PHE A 99 -3.32 0.78 -7.42
CA PHE A 99 -2.76 0.00 -8.51
C PHE A 99 -1.30 0.38 -8.81
N LEU A 100 -1.00 1.67 -8.86
CA LEU A 100 0.38 2.12 -9.11
C LEU A 100 1.32 1.77 -7.95
N ALA A 101 0.85 1.84 -6.71
CA ALA A 101 1.65 1.44 -5.55
C ALA A 101 1.97 -0.06 -5.57
N ASP A 102 0.97 -0.91 -5.79
CA ASP A 102 1.15 -2.37 -5.87
C ASP A 102 1.97 -2.77 -7.12
N LEU A 103 1.81 -2.06 -8.25
CA LEU A 103 2.63 -2.28 -9.43
C LEU A 103 4.11 -1.92 -9.16
N GLY A 104 4.36 -0.79 -8.49
CA GLY A 104 5.71 -0.41 -8.07
C GLY A 104 6.34 -1.43 -7.13
N LEU A 105 5.57 -1.93 -6.15
CA LEU A 105 6.00 -3.00 -5.25
C LEU A 105 6.48 -4.23 -6.03
N VAL A 106 5.67 -4.71 -6.99
CA VAL A 106 6.02 -5.90 -7.78
C VAL A 106 7.26 -5.65 -8.63
N LEU A 107 7.29 -4.54 -9.38
CA LEU A 107 8.36 -4.27 -10.33
C LEU A 107 9.71 -3.99 -9.67
N PHE A 108 9.72 -3.29 -8.53
CA PHE A 108 10.96 -2.80 -7.93
C PHE A 108 11.40 -3.55 -6.67
N LEU A 109 10.50 -4.25 -5.97
CA LEU A 109 10.88 -5.01 -4.78
C LEU A 109 10.75 -6.52 -4.99
N VAL A 110 9.69 -7.00 -5.62
CA VAL A 110 9.45 -8.45 -5.73
C VAL A 110 10.23 -9.08 -6.88
N LEU A 111 10.10 -8.55 -8.10
CA LEU A 111 10.80 -9.09 -9.28
C LEU A 111 12.33 -9.07 -9.11
N PRO A 112 12.94 -8.02 -8.51
CA PRO A 112 14.38 -8.02 -8.24
C PRO A 112 14.80 -8.92 -7.07
N GLY A 113 13.86 -9.54 -6.36
CA GLY A 113 14.14 -10.42 -5.23
C GLY A 113 14.48 -9.72 -3.91
N VAL A 114 14.15 -8.42 -3.78
CA VAL A 114 14.34 -7.66 -2.53
C VAL A 114 13.28 -8.04 -1.50
N LEU A 115 12.05 -8.33 -1.93
CA LEU A 115 10.96 -8.76 -1.06
C LEU A 115 10.45 -10.13 -1.49
N THR A 116 10.19 -11.01 -0.52
CA THR A 116 9.61 -12.33 -0.81
C THR A 116 8.15 -12.19 -1.26
N TRP A 117 7.71 -13.11 -2.12
CA TRP A 117 6.32 -13.15 -2.60
C TRP A 117 5.31 -13.26 -1.45
N SER A 118 5.62 -14.03 -0.41
CA SER A 118 4.75 -14.20 0.77
C SER A 118 4.50 -12.89 1.50
N ASN A 119 5.50 -12.01 1.55
CA ASN A 119 5.42 -10.74 2.26
C ASN A 119 4.88 -9.61 1.38
N ALA A 120 4.89 -9.78 0.06
CA ALA A 120 4.37 -8.80 -0.90
C ALA A 120 2.85 -8.90 -1.12
N TRP A 121 2.25 -10.09 -0.92
CA TRP A 121 0.85 -10.36 -1.27
C TRP A 121 -0.23 -9.64 -0.43
N PRO A 122 -0.02 -9.21 0.84
CA PRO A 122 -1.07 -8.58 1.64
C PRO A 122 -1.71 -7.34 1.01
N GLY A 123 -0.93 -6.47 0.35
CA GLY A 123 -1.45 -5.31 -0.38
C GLY A 123 -2.37 -5.71 -1.54
N PRO A 124 -1.86 -6.45 -2.53
CA PRO A 124 -2.65 -6.97 -3.66
C PRO A 124 -3.91 -7.73 -3.25
N LEU A 125 -3.86 -8.52 -2.16
CA LEU A 125 -5.03 -9.23 -1.64
C LEU A 125 -6.15 -8.31 -1.17
N LEU A 126 -5.83 -7.12 -0.68
CA LEU A 126 -6.82 -6.12 -0.29
C LEU A 126 -7.26 -5.31 -1.51
N PHE A 127 -6.35 -5.00 -2.43
CA PHE A 127 -6.65 -4.26 -3.65
C PHE A 127 -7.63 -4.99 -4.57
N LEU A 128 -7.40 -6.27 -4.88
CA LEU A 128 -8.23 -7.02 -5.82
C LEU A 128 -9.74 -7.03 -5.46
N PRO A 129 -10.15 -7.39 -4.23
CA PRO A 129 -11.55 -7.28 -3.84
C PRO A 129 -12.01 -5.82 -3.74
N ALA A 130 -11.16 -4.88 -3.31
CA ALA A 130 -11.51 -3.45 -3.30
C ALA A 130 -11.93 -2.97 -4.69
N PHE A 131 -11.12 -3.29 -5.70
CA PHE A 131 -11.35 -2.97 -7.09
C PHE A 131 -12.57 -3.72 -7.64
N GLY A 132 -12.69 -5.02 -7.39
CA GLY A 132 -13.81 -5.84 -7.88
C GLY A 132 -15.16 -5.33 -7.38
N PHE A 133 -15.32 -5.12 -6.08
CA PHE A 133 -16.57 -4.63 -5.50
C PHE A 133 -16.88 -3.18 -5.89
N SER A 134 -15.86 -2.31 -5.95
CA SER A 134 -16.04 -0.92 -6.38
C SER A 134 -16.46 -0.84 -7.86
N THR A 135 -15.87 -1.68 -8.72
CA THR A 135 -16.22 -1.78 -10.14
C THR A 135 -17.64 -2.28 -10.31
N TRP A 136 -18.00 -3.36 -9.61
CA TRP A 136 -19.36 -3.89 -9.62
C TRP A 136 -20.38 -2.83 -9.20
N ALA A 137 -20.13 -2.13 -8.10
CA ALA A 137 -20.98 -1.05 -7.63
C ALA A 137 -21.12 0.06 -8.68
N ARG A 138 -20.04 0.40 -9.40
CA ARG A 138 -20.05 1.46 -10.41
C ARG A 138 -20.80 1.08 -11.68
N LEU A 139 -20.69 -0.16 -12.14
CA LEU A 139 -21.36 -0.66 -13.34
C LEU A 139 -22.88 -0.86 -13.13
N ASN A 140 -23.28 -1.27 -11.93
CA ASN A 140 -24.67 -1.59 -11.60
C ASN A 140 -25.46 -0.44 -10.99
N SER A 141 -24.90 0.77 -10.92
CA SER A 141 -25.55 1.97 -10.37
C SER A 141 -26.11 2.90 -11.44
N ARG A 142 -26.58 2.32 -12.56
CA ARG A 142 -27.38 3.02 -13.56
C ARG A 142 -28.81 3.21 -13.06
#